data_AF-A0A977NW13-F1
#
_entry.id   AF-A0A977NW13-F1
#
_cell.length_a   1.000
_cell.length_b   1.000
_cell.length_c   1.000
_cell.angle_alpha   90.00
_cell.angle_beta   90.00
_cell.angle_gamma   90.00
#
_symmetry.space_group_name_H-M   'P 1'
#
loop_
_entity.id
_entity.type
_entity.pdbx_description
1 polymer ?
#
loop_
_entity_poly.entity_id
_entity_poly.type
_entity_poly.pdbx_seq_one_letter_code
_entity_poly.pdbx_strand_id
1 'polypeptide(L)'
;SPTMERLQRFTIVAAMMAVVTAAPPPMDEDMAELAAMVRSSCAAESSVDLALVEKVNAGTSLMDNGALKCYIKCVMETAGMMSDGVVDVDAVLGLLDDKTRAHNEAALRACGTKKGADDCDTAWQTQKCWQDANPNDYYLI
;
A
#
# COMPACT_ATOMS: atom_id res chain seq x y z
N SER A 1 -0.52 44.38 58.45
CA SER A 1 -1.56 43.55 57.81
C SER A 1 -0.98 42.22 57.38
N PRO A 2 -1.65 41.11 57.68
CA PRO A 2 -1.13 39.74 57.58
C PRO A 2 -1.27 39.16 56.16
N THR A 3 -0.80 37.92 55.98
CA THR A 3 -0.94 36.98 54.83
C THR A 3 0.20 36.87 53.84
N MET A 4 1.40 36.74 54.40
CA MET A 4 2.42 35.79 53.93
C MET A 4 1.90 34.35 54.19
N GLU A 5 0.88 33.87 53.46
CA GLU A 5 0.33 32.50 53.69
C GLU A 5 -0.55 31.93 52.56
N ARG A 6 -0.16 32.12 51.29
CA ARG A 6 -0.79 31.41 50.14
C ARG A 6 0.21 30.91 49.10
N LEU A 7 1.39 30.48 49.57
CA LEU A 7 2.43 29.87 48.73
C LEU A 7 2.24 28.37 48.48
N GLN A 8 1.09 27.74 48.78
CA GLN A 8 1.09 26.26 48.81
C GLN A 8 -0.08 25.49 48.22
N ARG A 9 -1.07 26.11 47.58
CA ARG A 9 -2.19 25.34 47.01
C ARG A 9 -2.65 25.96 45.70
N PHE A 10 -2.73 25.13 44.66
CA PHE A 10 -3.25 25.41 43.31
C PHE A 10 -2.27 26.19 42.42
N THR A 11 -1.69 25.67 41.34
CA THR A 11 -1.98 24.45 40.59
C THR A 11 -0.77 24.21 39.70
N ILE A 12 -0.23 23.00 39.73
CA ILE A 12 0.74 22.49 38.78
C ILE A 12 0.06 22.52 37.40
N VAL A 13 0.31 23.54 36.58
CA VAL A 13 -0.01 23.49 35.15
C VAL A 13 1.27 23.07 34.46
N ALA A 14 1.53 21.76 34.53
CA ALA A 14 2.55 21.11 33.73
C ALA A 14 2.18 21.34 32.26
N ALA A 15 3.04 22.04 31.53
CA ALA A 15 2.97 22.18 30.10
C ALA A 15 3.15 20.80 29.45
N MET A 16 2.05 20.07 29.27
CA MET A 16 1.99 18.97 28.33
C MET A 16 1.89 19.56 26.93
N MET A 17 3.03 19.95 26.34
CA MET A 17 3.12 19.97 24.89
C MET A 17 3.05 18.51 24.45
N ALA A 18 1.85 18.06 24.10
CA ALA A 18 1.69 16.85 23.30
C ALA A 18 2.40 17.12 21.97
N VAL A 19 3.59 16.54 21.81
CA VAL A 19 4.22 16.44 20.50
C VAL A 19 3.33 15.50 19.70
N VAL A 20 2.42 16.09 18.91
CA VAL A 20 1.69 15.34 17.89
C VAL A 20 2.73 14.98 16.85
N THR A 21 3.30 13.78 16.97
CA THR A 21 4.08 13.19 15.90
C THR A 21 3.14 13.01 14.73
N ALA A 22 3.34 13.78 13.66
CA ALA A 22 2.65 13.60 12.39
C ALA A 22 3.18 12.32 11.70
N ALA A 23 2.92 11.17 12.31
CA ALA A 23 2.96 9.90 11.61
C ALA A 23 1.65 9.81 10.81
N PRO A 24 1.67 9.29 9.56
CA PRO A 24 0.43 8.89 8.91
C PRO A 24 -0.31 7.94 9.86
N PRO A 25 -1.66 7.99 9.91
CA PRO A 25 -2.40 7.05 10.75
C PRO A 25 -1.90 5.64 10.41
N PRO A 26 -1.58 4.81 11.42
CA PRO A 26 -1.25 3.42 11.16
C PRO A 26 -2.39 2.85 10.32
N MET A 27 -2.06 2.07 9.29
CA MET A 27 -3.06 1.19 8.69
C MET A 27 -3.76 0.47 9.85
N ASP A 28 -5.10 0.44 9.83
CA ASP A 28 -5.88 -0.26 10.84
C ASP A 28 -5.26 -1.66 11.05
N GLU A 29 -5.08 -2.09 12.30
CA GLU A 29 -4.37 -3.34 12.61
C GLU A 29 -4.98 -4.53 11.85
N ASP A 30 -6.31 -4.50 11.69
CA ASP A 30 -7.09 -5.46 10.90
C ASP A 30 -6.68 -5.45 9.41
N MET A 31 -6.48 -4.27 8.82
CA MET A 31 -6.05 -4.13 7.42
C MET A 31 -4.61 -4.61 7.23
N ALA A 32 -3.73 -4.40 8.21
CA ALA A 32 -2.37 -4.90 8.19
C ALA A 32 -2.34 -6.44 8.29
N GLU A 33 -3.18 -7.04 9.13
CA GLU A 33 -3.31 -8.50 9.23
C GLU A 33 -3.84 -9.12 7.92
N LEU A 34 -4.87 -8.51 7.32
CA LEU A 34 -5.39 -8.93 6.02
C LEU A 34 -4.31 -8.84 4.93
N ALA A 35 -3.56 -7.73 4.87
CA ALA A 35 -2.47 -7.58 3.91
C ALA A 35 -1.38 -8.66 4.10
N ALA A 36 -1.03 -8.98 5.35
CA ALA A 36 -0.07 -10.04 5.66
C ALA A 36 -0.58 -11.44 5.25
N MET A 37 -1.89 -11.69 5.41
CA MET A 37 -2.53 -12.94 4.98
C MET A 37 -2.52 -13.06 3.44
N VAL A 38 -2.86 -11.99 2.72
CA VAL A 38 -2.80 -11.97 1.25
C VAL A 38 -1.36 -12.18 0.77
N ARG A 39 -0.40 -11.46 1.35
CA ARG A 39 1.03 -11.62 1.04
C ARG A 39 1.49 -13.05 1.19
N SER A 40 1.21 -13.68 2.33
CA SER A 40 1.68 -15.04 2.63
C SER A 40 0.99 -16.12 1.78
N SER A 41 -0.33 -16.01 1.57
CA SER A 41 -1.08 -16.97 0.74
C SER A 41 -0.66 -16.89 -0.73
N CYS A 42 -0.55 -15.69 -1.29
CA CYS A 42 -0.11 -15.51 -2.67
C CYS A 42 1.35 -15.89 -2.87
N ALA A 43 2.21 -15.70 -1.87
CA ALA A 43 3.58 -16.20 -1.94
C ALA A 43 3.63 -17.73 -2.02
N ALA A 44 2.80 -18.41 -1.21
CA ALA A 44 2.69 -19.87 -1.24
C ALA A 44 2.12 -20.38 -2.58
N GLU A 45 1.06 -19.76 -3.11
CA GLU A 45 0.44 -20.16 -4.37
C GLU A 45 1.39 -19.99 -5.56
N SER A 46 2.04 -18.83 -5.66
CA SER A 46 2.92 -18.49 -6.78
C SER A 46 4.33 -19.10 -6.66
N SER A 47 4.70 -19.59 -5.48
CA SER A 47 6.07 -20.00 -5.14
C SER A 47 7.10 -18.89 -5.36
N VAL A 48 6.69 -17.61 -5.25
CA VAL A 48 7.62 -16.48 -5.41
C VAL A 48 8.61 -16.42 -4.26
N ASP A 49 9.86 -16.08 -4.56
CA ASP A 49 10.80 -15.64 -3.56
C ASP A 49 10.43 -14.21 -3.14
N LEU A 50 9.97 -14.03 -1.90
CA LEU A 50 9.60 -12.72 -1.37
C LEU A 50 10.75 -11.70 -1.43
N ALA A 51 12.01 -12.13 -1.51
CA ALA A 51 13.13 -11.23 -1.75
C ALA A 51 13.03 -10.47 -3.09
N LEU A 52 12.33 -11.02 -4.09
CA LEU A 52 12.01 -10.29 -5.33
C LEU A 52 11.01 -9.17 -5.08
N VAL A 53 9.99 -9.43 -4.25
CA VAL A 53 9.00 -8.41 -3.87
C VAL A 53 9.68 -7.30 -3.06
N GLU A 54 10.55 -7.65 -2.11
CA GLU A 54 11.31 -6.65 -1.34
C GLU A 54 12.24 -5.80 -2.23
N LYS A 55 12.88 -6.39 -3.25
CA LYS A 55 13.69 -5.63 -4.21
C LYS A 55 12.84 -4.60 -4.97
N VAL A 56 11.63 -4.98 -5.37
CA VAL A 56 10.70 -4.08 -6.05
C VAL A 56 10.28 -2.94 -5.12
N ASN A 57 9.92 -3.26 -3.87
CA ASN A 57 9.55 -2.27 -2.85
C ASN A 57 10.73 -1.36 -2.46
N ALA A 58 11.97 -1.82 -2.65
CA ALA A 58 13.18 -1.02 -2.50
C ALA A 58 13.49 -0.15 -3.75
N GLY A 59 12.59 -0.08 -4.73
CA GLY A 59 12.70 0.77 -5.91
C GLY A 59 13.26 0.08 -7.17
N THR A 60 13.43 -1.24 -7.16
CA THR A 60 13.83 -1.98 -8.37
C THR A 60 12.66 -2.09 -9.34
N SER A 61 12.92 -1.94 -10.64
CA SER A 61 11.91 -2.21 -11.67
C SER A 61 11.39 -3.65 -11.59
N LEU A 62 10.10 -3.83 -11.87
CA LEU A 62 9.45 -5.13 -11.95
C LEU A 62 10.20 -6.06 -12.91
N MET A 63 10.67 -7.18 -12.37
CA MET A 63 11.43 -8.20 -13.09
C MET A 63 10.47 -9.12 -13.87
N ASP A 64 10.88 -9.55 -15.06
CA ASP A 64 10.16 -10.54 -15.86
C ASP A 64 10.43 -11.95 -15.30
N ASN A 65 9.70 -12.30 -14.24
CA ASN A 65 9.82 -13.57 -13.54
C ASN A 65 8.44 -14.21 -13.36
N GLY A 66 8.24 -15.44 -13.82
CA GLY A 66 6.94 -16.11 -13.82
C GLY A 66 6.27 -16.20 -12.45
N ALA A 67 7.02 -16.52 -11.39
CA ALA A 67 6.48 -16.58 -10.03
C ALA A 67 6.06 -15.19 -9.54
N LEU A 68 6.86 -14.15 -9.80
CA LEU A 68 6.49 -12.76 -9.47
C LEU A 68 5.25 -12.29 -10.25
N LYS A 69 5.12 -12.66 -11.53
CA LYS A 69 3.93 -12.34 -12.33
C LYS A 69 2.66 -12.95 -11.71
N CYS A 70 2.71 -14.23 -11.36
CA CYS A 70 1.57 -14.90 -10.76
C CYS A 70 1.31 -14.49 -9.32
N TYR A 71 2.34 -14.08 -8.57
CA TYR A 71 2.18 -13.42 -7.27
C TYR A 71 1.31 -12.16 -7.40
N ILE A 72 1.66 -11.29 -8.36
CA ILE A 72 0.92 -10.06 -8.63
C ILE A 72 -0.52 -10.35 -9.01
N LYS A 73 -0.77 -11.32 -9.92
CA LYS A 73 -2.12 -11.78 -10.25
C LYS A 73 -2.89 -12.21 -9.00
N CYS A 74 -2.32 -13.09 -8.18
CA CYS A 74 -3.00 -13.58 -6.98
C CYS A 74 -3.39 -12.44 -6.05
N VAL A 75 -2.49 -11.49 -5.80
CA VAL A 75 -2.78 -10.32 -4.95
C VAL A 75 -3.92 -9.49 -5.55
N MET A 76 -3.86 -9.22 -6.86
CA MET A 76 -4.89 -8.43 -7.55
C MET A 76 -6.26 -9.11 -7.54
N GLU A 77 -6.34 -10.42 -7.76
CA GLU A 77 -7.60 -11.16 -7.72
C GLU A 77 -8.14 -11.27 -6.30
N THR A 78 -7.29 -11.58 -5.31
CA THR A 78 -7.69 -11.72 -3.90
C THR A 78 -8.23 -10.41 -3.34
N ALA A 79 -7.66 -9.29 -3.74
CA ALA A 79 -8.14 -7.95 -3.36
C ALA A 79 -9.33 -7.45 -4.22
N GLY A 80 -9.82 -8.24 -5.18
CA GLY A 80 -10.93 -7.87 -6.05
C GLY A 80 -10.59 -6.81 -7.11
N MET A 81 -9.30 -6.55 -7.36
CA MET A 81 -8.82 -5.60 -8.36
C MET A 81 -8.85 -6.18 -9.79
N MET A 82 -8.91 -7.50 -9.93
CA MET A 82 -8.80 -8.19 -11.21
C MET A 82 -9.66 -9.45 -11.25
N SER A 83 -10.19 -9.77 -12.43
CA SER A 83 -10.89 -11.02 -12.72
C SER A 83 -10.80 -11.33 -14.22
N ASP A 84 -10.60 -12.60 -14.58
CA ASP A 84 -10.54 -13.09 -15.97
C ASP A 84 -9.60 -12.27 -16.88
N GLY A 85 -8.42 -11.96 -16.37
CA GLY A 85 -7.43 -11.18 -17.11
C GLY A 85 -7.78 -9.69 -17.25
N VAL A 86 -8.80 -9.16 -16.56
CA VAL A 86 -9.25 -7.76 -16.66
C VAL A 86 -9.14 -7.08 -15.31
N VAL A 87 -8.47 -5.94 -15.29
CA VAL A 87 -8.29 -5.10 -14.11
C VAL A 87 -9.44 -4.11 -14.01
N ASP A 88 -10.11 -4.09 -12.86
CA ASP A 88 -11.10 -3.09 -12.49
C ASP A 88 -10.38 -1.89 -11.84
N VAL A 89 -10.12 -0.86 -12.64
CA VAL A 89 -9.42 0.34 -12.18
C VAL A 89 -10.22 1.09 -11.11
N ASP A 90 -11.56 1.03 -11.15
CA ASP A 90 -12.37 1.70 -10.12
C ASP A 90 -12.28 0.96 -8.79
N ALA A 91 -12.19 -0.38 -8.80
CA ALA A 91 -11.89 -1.17 -7.61
C ALA A 91 -10.50 -0.86 -7.04
N VAL A 92 -9.47 -0.76 -7.89
CA VAL A 92 -8.11 -0.36 -7.48
C VAL A 92 -8.14 1.01 -6.81
N LEU A 93 -8.78 2.00 -7.44
CA LEU A 93 -8.92 3.34 -6.86
C LEU A 93 -9.64 3.27 -5.53
N GLY A 94 -10.70 2.46 -5.44
CA GLY A 94 -11.48 2.18 -4.24
C GLY A 94 -10.66 1.82 -3.00
N LEU A 95 -9.55 1.09 -3.17
CA LEU A 95 -8.67 0.64 -2.09
C LEU A 95 -7.66 1.69 -1.62
N LEU A 96 -7.45 2.77 -2.39
CA LEU A 96 -6.50 3.83 -2.05
C LEU A 96 -7.16 4.89 -1.15
N ASP A 97 -6.38 5.42 -0.20
CA ASP A 97 -6.74 6.62 0.54
C ASP A 97 -6.88 7.84 -0.41
N ASP A 98 -7.59 8.87 0.02
CA ASP A 98 -7.93 10.02 -0.82
C ASP A 98 -6.71 10.71 -1.44
N LYS A 99 -5.60 10.81 -0.70
CA LYS A 99 -4.39 11.48 -1.18
C LYS A 99 -3.71 10.62 -2.25
N THR A 100 -3.53 9.34 -1.97
CA THR A 100 -2.89 8.40 -2.91
C THR A 100 -3.75 8.23 -4.16
N ARG A 101 -5.08 8.13 -4.01
CA ARG A 101 -6.04 8.09 -5.12
C ARG A 101 -5.92 9.32 -6.01
N ALA A 102 -6.04 10.52 -5.44
CA ALA A 102 -5.99 11.76 -6.21
C ALA A 102 -4.65 11.94 -6.96
N HIS A 103 -3.55 11.47 -6.35
CA HIS A 103 -2.23 11.51 -6.99
C HIS A 103 -2.12 10.54 -8.17
N ASN A 104 -2.65 9.32 -8.03
CA ASN A 104 -2.43 8.22 -8.97
C ASN A 104 -3.54 8.04 -10.01
N GLU A 105 -4.74 8.63 -9.82
CA GLU A 105 -5.94 8.30 -10.61
C GLU A 105 -5.74 8.44 -12.12
N ALA A 106 -5.19 9.57 -12.57
CA ALA A 106 -4.97 9.81 -13.99
C ALA A 106 -4.04 8.75 -14.61
N ALA A 107 -2.98 8.38 -13.90
CA ALA A 107 -2.02 7.37 -14.35
C ALA A 107 -2.63 5.97 -14.37
N LEU A 108 -3.32 5.56 -13.30
CA LEU A 108 -3.99 4.25 -13.21
C LEU A 108 -5.02 4.07 -14.32
N ARG A 109 -5.83 5.10 -14.59
CA ARG A 109 -6.81 5.11 -15.69
C ARG A 109 -6.15 5.09 -17.06
N ALA A 110 -5.05 5.82 -17.26
CA ALA A 110 -4.30 5.79 -18.52
C ALA A 110 -3.66 4.42 -18.80
N CYS A 111 -3.27 3.70 -17.74
CA CYS A 111 -2.83 2.32 -17.86
C CYS A 111 -3.97 1.39 -18.24
N GLY A 112 -5.10 1.43 -17.52
CA GLY A 112 -6.18 0.46 -17.71
C GLY A 112 -5.65 -0.98 -17.52
N THR A 113 -6.24 -1.94 -18.23
CA THR A 113 -5.66 -3.29 -18.35
C THR A 113 -4.60 -3.32 -19.45
N LYS A 114 -3.39 -3.78 -19.15
CA LYS A 114 -2.37 -4.10 -20.16
C LYS A 114 -2.35 -5.61 -20.40
N LYS A 115 -2.96 -6.06 -21.50
CA LYS A 115 -3.07 -7.49 -21.83
C LYS A 115 -1.70 -8.10 -22.11
N GLY A 116 -1.43 -9.22 -21.45
CA GLY A 116 -0.26 -10.07 -21.65
C GLY A 116 -0.59 -11.40 -22.32
N ALA A 117 0.35 -12.32 -22.32
CA ALA A 117 0.20 -13.67 -22.88
C ALA A 117 -0.78 -14.56 -22.09
N ASP A 118 -0.91 -14.32 -20.79
CA ASP A 118 -1.85 -14.96 -19.86
C ASP A 118 -2.25 -13.96 -18.76
N ASP A 119 -3.02 -14.40 -17.77
CA ASP A 119 -3.49 -13.53 -16.69
C ASP A 119 -2.35 -13.09 -15.75
N CYS A 120 -1.33 -13.94 -15.54
CA CYS A 120 -0.16 -13.54 -14.76
C CYS A 120 0.62 -12.42 -15.47
N ASP A 121 0.84 -12.58 -16.77
CA ASP A 121 1.50 -11.56 -17.58
C ASP A 121 0.65 -10.29 -17.70
N THR A 122 -0.68 -10.41 -17.79
CA THR A 122 -1.58 -9.25 -17.80
C THR A 122 -1.49 -8.45 -16.50
N ALA A 123 -1.49 -9.13 -15.35
CA ALA A 123 -1.35 -8.48 -14.04
C ALA A 123 0.01 -7.74 -13.95
N TRP A 124 1.09 -8.41 -14.37
CA TRP A 124 2.43 -7.85 -14.37
C TRP A 124 2.63 -6.66 -15.31
N GLN A 125 2.15 -6.75 -16.56
CA GLN A 125 2.22 -5.64 -17.52
C GLN A 125 1.44 -4.42 -17.03
N THR A 126 0.30 -4.66 -16.36
CA THR A 126 -0.52 -3.59 -15.80
C THR A 126 0.21 -2.90 -14.65
N GLN A 127 0.75 -3.67 -13.71
CA GLN A 127 1.56 -3.15 -12.60
C GLN A 127 2.85 -2.48 -13.07
N LYS A 128 3.49 -2.97 -14.14
CA LYS A 128 4.64 -2.32 -14.77
C LYS A 128 4.28 -0.93 -15.27
N CYS A 129 3.12 -0.77 -15.91
CA CYS A 129 2.63 0.55 -16.32
C CYS A 129 2.41 1.49 -15.12
N TRP A 130 1.91 0.97 -13.99
CA TRP A 130 1.74 1.76 -12.76
C TRP A 130 3.08 2.17 -12.16
N GLN A 131 4.05 1.26 -12.09
CA GLN A 131 5.40 1.56 -11.62
C GLN A 131 6.08 2.61 -12.50
N ASP A 132 6.00 2.46 -13.82
CA ASP A 132 6.62 3.39 -14.76
C ASP A 132 6.01 4.80 -14.66
N ALA A 133 4.72 4.90 -14.31
CA ALA A 133 4.05 6.18 -14.10
C ALA A 133 4.44 6.85 -12.77
N ASN A 134 4.57 6.08 -11.68
CA ASN A 134 4.82 6.61 -10.32
C ASN A 134 5.89 5.79 -9.57
N PRO A 135 7.16 5.78 -10.03
CA PRO A 135 8.18 4.86 -9.52
C PRO A 135 8.57 5.10 -8.06
N ASN A 136 8.41 6.33 -7.55
CA ASN A 136 8.78 6.68 -6.17
C ASN A 136 7.73 6.28 -5.14
N ASP A 137 6.49 6.05 -5.58
CA ASP A 137 5.34 5.73 -4.72
C ASP A 137 4.81 4.31 -4.99
N TYR A 138 5.56 3.52 -5.77
CA TYR A 138 5.18 2.16 -6.16
C TYR A 138 5.51 1.15 -5.05
N TYR A 139 4.55 0.28 -4.75
CA TYR A 139 4.68 -0.73 -3.71
C TYR A 139 3.85 -1.98 -4.04
N LEU A 140 4.36 -3.15 -3.67
CA LEU A 140 3.67 -4.43 -3.67
C LEU A 140 3.43 -4.89 -2.23
N ILE A 141 2.18 -5.26 -1.93
CA ILE A 141 1.83 -6.01 -0.72
C ILE A 141 2.63 -7.30 -0.67
#